data_AF-A0A4W4EB06-F1
#
_entry.id   AF-A0A4W4EB06-F1
#
_cell.length_a   1.000
_cell.length_b   1.000
_cell.length_c   1.000
_cell.angle_alpha   90.00
_cell.angle_beta   90.00
_cell.angle_gamma   90.00
#
_symmetry.space_group_name_H-M   'P 1'
#
loop_
_entity.id
_entity.type
_entity.pdbx_description
1 polymer ?
#
loop_
_entity_poly.entity_id
_entity_poly.type
_entity_poly.pdbx_seq_one_letter_code
_entity_poly.pdbx_strand_id
1 'polypeptide(L)'
;DRSSLARSQDTKDRRSRHCPYLDTINRSVLDFDFEKLCSISLSHINVYACLICGKYFQGRGLKSHAYTHSVQFAHHVFLNLHTLKFYCLPDNYEIIDSSLEDITYVLKPTFTKQHISALDKHGKLYRAYDGTTYLPGIVGLNNIKANDYANVVLQALSNVPPLRNYFLEEENYRSIRRPPGDIMFLLVQRFGELMRKLWNPRNFKAHVSPHEMLQAVVLCSKKTFQITKQGDAVDFLSWFLNALHGALGGTKKKTSIVTKAFQGTMRIFSKKLPHPDLPAEEKEALLQTEEYQEQMLESTFLYLTLDLPTAPLYKDEKEQLIIPQVPLFNILAKFNGITEKEYKTYKENFLKRFQLTKLPPYLIFCIKRFTKNNFFVEKNPTIVNFPITAQESGTNFRTCR
;
A
#
# COMPACT_ATOMS: atom_id res chain seq x y z
N ASP A 1 57.26 8.84 -15.07
CA ASP A 1 55.95 8.16 -15.17
C ASP A 1 55.14 8.00 -13.88
N ARG A 2 55.72 7.95 -12.67
CA ARG A 2 54.91 7.98 -11.41
C ARG A 2 54.33 9.35 -11.05
N SER A 3 54.94 10.45 -11.52
CA SER A 3 54.52 11.83 -11.24
C SER A 3 53.34 12.34 -12.09
N SER A 4 53.15 11.79 -13.30
CA SER A 4 52.03 12.13 -14.19
C SER A 4 50.72 11.45 -13.77
N LEU A 5 50.80 10.22 -13.26
CA LEU A 5 49.65 9.50 -12.67
C LEU A 5 49.13 10.18 -11.41
N ALA A 6 50.02 10.62 -10.50
CA ALA A 6 49.64 11.36 -9.30
C ALA A 6 48.96 12.70 -9.61
N ARG A 7 49.50 13.50 -10.57
CA ARG A 7 48.85 14.75 -11.03
C ARG A 7 47.48 14.53 -11.68
N SER A 8 47.28 13.41 -12.37
CA SER A 8 45.99 13.08 -13.01
C SER A 8 44.90 12.65 -12.04
N GLN A 9 45.27 12.04 -10.91
CA GLN A 9 44.33 11.70 -9.83
C GLN A 9 43.96 12.94 -9.01
N ASP A 10 44.93 13.79 -8.70
CA ASP A 10 44.74 15.03 -7.92
C ASP A 10 43.86 16.07 -8.67
N THR A 11 43.98 16.11 -10.00
CA THR A 11 43.12 16.95 -10.87
C THR A 11 41.70 16.41 -11.04
N LYS A 12 41.51 15.09 -11.08
CA LYS A 12 40.18 14.45 -11.07
C LYS A 12 39.46 14.68 -9.74
N ASP A 13 40.19 14.68 -8.63
CA ASP A 13 39.64 14.87 -7.28
C ASP A 13 39.32 16.35 -6.95
N ARG A 14 39.98 17.30 -7.63
CA ARG A 14 39.57 18.72 -7.57
C ARG A 14 38.31 18.99 -8.40
N ARG A 15 38.19 18.38 -9.60
CA ARG A 15 37.01 18.53 -10.48
C ARG A 15 35.77 17.84 -9.94
N SER A 16 35.93 16.73 -9.20
CA SER A 16 34.81 16.03 -8.57
C SER A 16 34.06 16.91 -7.56
N ARG A 17 34.77 17.79 -6.85
CA ARG A 17 34.20 18.71 -5.86
C ARG A 17 33.87 20.11 -6.40
N HIS A 18 34.29 20.44 -7.62
CA HIS A 18 34.09 21.75 -8.25
C HIS A 18 33.56 21.56 -9.66
N CYS A 19 32.35 21.02 -9.78
CA CYS A 19 31.68 20.88 -11.06
C CYS A 19 31.00 22.21 -11.43
N PRO A 20 31.33 22.85 -12.58
CA PRO A 20 30.75 24.13 -12.97
C PRO A 20 29.29 24.02 -13.44
N TYR A 21 28.80 22.81 -13.70
CA TYR A 21 27.48 22.57 -14.27
C TYR A 21 26.40 22.30 -13.22
N LEU A 22 26.71 22.42 -11.93
CA LEU A 22 25.75 22.17 -10.85
C LEU A 22 24.54 23.13 -10.90
N ASP A 23 24.75 24.37 -11.34
CA ASP A 23 23.68 25.37 -11.46
C ASP A 23 22.67 25.04 -12.57
N THR A 24 23.01 24.14 -13.49
CA THR A 24 22.12 23.70 -14.57
C THR A 24 21.06 22.69 -14.13
N ILE A 25 21.16 22.19 -12.90
CA ILE A 25 20.28 21.16 -12.35
C ILE A 25 18.90 21.74 -12.07
N ASN A 26 17.88 21.16 -12.69
CA ASN A 26 16.49 21.55 -12.47
C ASN A 26 15.75 20.47 -11.68
N ARG A 27 15.56 20.71 -10.38
CA ARG A 27 14.87 19.76 -9.47
C ARG A 27 13.38 19.59 -9.80
N SER A 28 12.76 20.57 -10.46
CA SER A 28 11.33 20.54 -10.79
C SER A 28 10.95 19.47 -11.81
N VAL A 29 11.88 19.09 -12.69
CA VAL A 29 11.66 18.07 -13.74
C VAL A 29 12.07 16.66 -13.29
N LEU A 30 12.69 16.52 -12.11
CA LEU A 30 13.13 15.23 -11.61
C LEU A 30 11.94 14.45 -11.07
N ASP A 31 11.67 13.31 -11.70
CA ASP A 31 10.61 12.42 -11.32
C ASP A 31 11.12 10.99 -11.22
N PHE A 32 11.35 10.55 -9.98
CA PHE A 32 11.92 9.24 -9.68
C PHE A 32 10.85 8.17 -9.42
N ASP A 33 9.59 8.43 -9.77
CA ASP A 33 8.46 7.53 -9.54
C ASP A 33 8.23 6.48 -10.61
N PHE A 34 8.91 6.60 -11.74
CA PHE A 34 8.76 5.70 -12.88
C PHE A 34 9.86 4.64 -12.96
N GLU A 35 9.63 3.66 -13.82
CA GLU A 35 10.55 2.56 -14.07
C GLU A 35 11.94 3.06 -14.50
N LYS A 36 12.97 2.48 -13.89
CA LYS A 36 14.37 2.86 -14.11
C LYS A 36 14.92 2.21 -15.37
N LEU A 37 14.38 2.60 -16.52
CA LEU A 37 14.79 2.12 -17.84
C LEU A 37 15.26 3.27 -18.74
N CYS A 38 16.11 2.95 -19.71
CA CYS A 38 16.53 3.90 -20.71
C CYS A 38 15.37 4.25 -21.65
N SER A 39 15.10 5.54 -21.86
CA SER A 39 14.04 6.02 -22.76
C SER A 39 14.28 5.69 -24.25
N ILE A 40 15.49 5.25 -24.62
CA ILE A 40 15.84 4.90 -26.00
C ILE A 40 15.92 3.38 -26.17
N SER A 41 16.72 2.70 -25.33
CA SER A 41 17.00 1.26 -25.47
C SER A 41 16.09 0.36 -24.62
N LEU A 42 15.25 0.93 -23.75
CA LEU A 42 14.41 0.23 -22.78
C LEU A 42 15.18 -0.71 -21.83
N SER A 43 16.51 -0.58 -21.76
CA SER A 43 17.34 -1.39 -20.88
C SER A 43 17.33 -0.88 -19.45
N HIS A 44 17.33 -1.81 -18.48
CA HIS A 44 17.49 -1.52 -17.05
C HIS A 44 18.96 -1.47 -16.59
N ILE A 45 19.91 -1.81 -17.48
CA ILE A 45 21.31 -1.97 -17.10
C ILE A 45 22.03 -0.61 -17.19
N ASN A 46 22.67 -0.19 -16.09
CA ASN A 46 23.46 1.04 -16.02
C ASN A 46 22.68 2.27 -16.50
N VAL A 47 21.50 2.50 -15.94
CA VAL A 47 20.65 3.65 -16.27
C VAL A 47 21.05 4.88 -15.45
N TYR A 48 21.15 6.01 -16.13
CA TYR A 48 21.50 7.32 -15.60
C TYR A 48 20.34 8.29 -15.82
N ALA A 49 19.97 9.05 -14.79
CA ALA A 49 19.03 10.15 -14.91
C ALA A 49 19.76 11.44 -15.23
N CYS A 50 19.34 12.13 -16.30
CA CYS A 50 19.80 13.46 -16.61
C CYS A 50 19.16 14.46 -15.63
N LEU A 51 19.97 15.21 -14.89
CA LEU A 51 19.46 16.12 -13.85
C LEU A 51 18.93 17.46 -14.40
N ILE A 52 19.09 17.69 -15.71
CA ILE A 52 18.61 18.89 -16.38
C ILE A 52 17.21 18.67 -16.99
N CYS A 53 16.95 17.49 -17.56
CA CYS A 53 15.69 17.19 -18.24
C CYS A 53 14.85 16.08 -17.59
N GLY A 54 15.38 15.38 -16.59
CA GLY A 54 14.70 14.28 -15.89
C GLY A 54 14.61 12.96 -16.66
N LYS A 55 15.06 12.89 -17.92
CA LYS A 55 15.01 11.66 -18.74
C LYS A 55 16.11 10.66 -18.36
N TYR A 56 15.83 9.38 -18.63
CA TYR A 56 16.71 8.26 -18.29
C TYR A 56 17.43 7.72 -19.52
N PHE A 57 18.75 7.55 -19.40
CA PHE A 57 19.61 7.09 -20.49
C PHE A 57 20.55 5.98 -20.03
N GLN A 58 20.83 5.04 -20.92
CA GLN A 58 21.73 3.92 -20.62
C GLN A 58 23.20 4.29 -20.86
N GLY A 59 24.04 3.86 -19.92
CA GLY A 59 25.49 3.81 -20.02
C GLY A 59 26.17 5.17 -19.80
N ARG A 60 27.49 5.12 -19.62
CA ARG A 60 28.36 6.31 -19.50
C ARG A 60 29.50 6.36 -20.52
N GLY A 61 29.67 5.31 -21.31
CA GLY A 61 30.76 5.20 -22.28
C GLY A 61 30.55 6.11 -23.50
N LEU A 62 31.59 6.30 -24.31
CA LEU A 62 31.59 7.21 -25.48
C LEU A 62 30.45 6.96 -26.49
N LYS A 63 29.98 5.70 -26.61
CA LYS A 63 28.88 5.30 -27.51
C LYS A 63 27.55 5.09 -26.80
N SER A 64 27.47 5.49 -25.53
CA SER A 64 26.26 5.30 -24.72
C SER A 64 25.24 6.40 -24.97
N HIS A 65 23.98 6.10 -24.69
CA HIS A 65 22.90 7.07 -24.88
C HIS A 65 23.04 8.29 -23.97
N ALA A 66 23.54 8.12 -22.74
CA ALA A 66 23.75 9.26 -21.84
C ALA A 66 24.88 10.17 -22.34
N TYR A 67 25.97 9.59 -22.85
CA TYR A 67 27.07 10.35 -23.43
C TYR A 67 26.61 11.14 -24.65
N THR A 68 25.93 10.49 -25.61
CA THR A 68 25.40 11.17 -26.80
C THR A 68 24.41 12.27 -26.40
N HIS A 69 23.54 12.01 -25.41
CA HIS A 69 22.61 13.02 -24.90
C HIS A 69 23.33 14.23 -24.30
N SER A 70 24.42 14.00 -23.56
CA SER A 70 25.19 15.09 -22.94
C SER A 70 25.77 16.05 -23.98
N VAL A 71 26.33 15.51 -25.06
CA VAL A 71 26.92 16.31 -26.14
C VAL A 71 25.84 16.96 -27.02
N GLN A 72 24.75 16.25 -27.31
CA GLN A 72 23.69 16.72 -28.20
C GLN A 72 22.86 17.86 -27.60
N PHE A 73 22.56 17.79 -26.29
CA PHE A 73 21.69 18.75 -25.61
C PHE A 73 22.44 19.65 -24.63
N ALA A 74 23.77 19.57 -24.56
CA ALA A 74 24.59 20.27 -23.57
C ALA A 74 24.13 20.01 -22.12
N HIS A 75 23.64 18.79 -21.85
CA HIS A 75 23.18 18.35 -20.54
C HIS A 75 24.28 17.56 -19.85
N HIS A 76 25.00 18.20 -18.93
CA HIS A 76 26.27 17.64 -18.47
C HIS A 76 26.17 16.80 -17.20
N VAL A 77 25.09 16.91 -16.42
CA VAL A 77 25.01 16.29 -15.10
C VAL A 77 24.05 15.09 -15.09
N PHE A 78 24.56 13.94 -14.64
CA PHE A 78 23.82 12.69 -14.58
C PHE A 78 23.93 12.01 -13.22
N LEU A 79 22.88 11.30 -12.81
CA LEU A 79 22.84 10.47 -11.60
C LEU A 79 22.69 9.01 -11.99
N ASN A 80 23.56 8.13 -11.50
CA ASN A 80 23.38 6.69 -11.66
C ASN A 80 22.26 6.19 -10.74
N LEU A 81 21.21 5.60 -11.32
CA LEU A 81 20.01 5.19 -10.58
C LEU A 81 20.21 3.96 -9.67
N HIS A 82 21.34 3.26 -9.83
CA HIS A 82 21.69 2.06 -9.06
C HIS A 82 22.73 2.35 -7.98
N THR A 83 23.82 3.05 -8.34
CA THR A 83 24.92 3.34 -7.42
C THR A 83 24.71 4.62 -6.63
N LEU A 84 23.72 5.45 -7.00
CA LEU A 84 23.44 6.77 -6.41
C LEU A 84 24.62 7.75 -6.52
N LYS A 85 25.52 7.52 -7.48
CA LYS A 85 26.68 8.38 -7.76
C LYS A 85 26.37 9.36 -8.89
N PHE A 86 26.83 10.60 -8.72
CA PHE A 86 26.70 11.65 -9.73
C PHE A 86 27.90 11.65 -10.67
N TYR A 87 27.66 11.96 -11.93
CA TYR A 87 28.68 12.01 -12.97
C TYR A 87 28.48 13.21 -13.88
N CYS A 88 29.58 13.85 -14.25
CA CYS A 88 29.60 14.83 -15.32
C CYS A 88 29.94 14.11 -16.63
N LEU A 89 29.10 14.23 -17.67
CA LEU A 89 29.38 13.78 -19.03
C LEU A 89 29.37 15.02 -19.96
N PRO A 90 30.21 15.07 -21.00
CA PRO A 90 31.04 14.01 -21.56
C PRO A 90 32.36 13.76 -20.82
N ASP A 91 32.79 14.67 -19.93
CA ASP A 91 34.11 14.62 -19.26
C ASP A 91 34.34 13.38 -18.37
N ASN A 92 33.26 12.69 -17.99
CA ASN A 92 33.22 11.41 -17.28
C ASN A 92 34.01 11.39 -15.96
N TYR A 93 33.75 12.38 -15.10
CA TYR A 93 34.21 12.39 -13.71
C TYR A 93 33.04 12.29 -12.74
N GLU A 94 33.28 11.69 -11.56
CA GLU A 94 32.29 11.60 -10.49
C GLU A 94 32.15 12.96 -9.79
N ILE A 95 30.92 13.38 -9.52
CA ILE A 95 30.63 14.63 -8.80
C ILE A 95 30.34 14.27 -7.34
N ILE A 96 31.05 14.90 -6.41
CA ILE A 96 30.92 14.70 -4.97
C ILE A 96 30.56 16.04 -4.36
N ASP A 97 29.27 16.23 -4.10
CA ASP A 97 28.74 17.47 -3.55
C ASP A 97 27.56 17.18 -2.61
N SER A 98 27.58 17.76 -1.41
CA SER A 98 26.54 17.57 -0.39
C SER A 98 25.20 18.20 -0.78
N SER A 99 25.18 19.19 -1.66
CA SER A 99 23.96 19.85 -2.13
C SER A 99 23.07 18.96 -3.00
N LEU A 100 23.60 17.81 -3.46
CA LEU A 100 22.90 16.82 -4.27
C LEU A 100 22.33 15.65 -3.45
N GLU A 101 22.61 15.61 -2.15
CA GLU A 101 22.10 14.56 -1.28
C GLU A 101 20.57 14.52 -1.24
N ASP A 102 19.91 15.68 -1.39
CA ASP A 102 18.46 15.78 -1.51
C ASP A 102 17.94 14.94 -2.70
N ILE A 103 18.57 15.03 -3.87
CA ILE A 103 18.22 14.25 -5.06
C ILE A 103 18.38 12.75 -4.80
N THR A 104 19.48 12.33 -4.16
CA THR A 104 19.66 10.91 -3.80
C THR A 104 18.61 10.45 -2.81
N TYR A 105 18.22 11.32 -1.87
CA TYR A 105 17.23 11.04 -0.86
C TYR A 105 15.82 10.94 -1.45
N VAL A 106 15.47 11.75 -2.46
CA VAL A 106 14.20 11.61 -3.20
C VAL A 106 14.19 10.31 -4.01
N LEU A 107 15.29 9.98 -4.68
CA LEU A 107 15.39 8.74 -5.48
C LEU A 107 15.30 7.48 -4.61
N LYS A 108 15.97 7.47 -3.45
CA LYS A 108 15.96 6.35 -2.51
C LYS A 108 15.91 6.86 -1.06
N PRO A 109 14.71 7.17 -0.54
CA PRO A 109 14.58 7.66 0.83
C PRO A 109 15.03 6.60 1.83
N THR A 110 15.87 7.01 2.78
CA THR A 110 16.38 6.13 3.83
C THR A 110 15.92 6.64 5.20
N PHE A 111 15.58 5.71 6.08
CA PHE A 111 15.06 6.00 7.41
C PHE A 111 15.90 5.28 8.46
N THR A 112 16.34 6.01 9.48
CA THR A 112 17.00 5.44 10.65
C THR A 112 15.97 5.05 11.70
N LYS A 113 16.30 4.09 12.57
CA LYS A 113 15.42 3.66 13.67
C LYS A 113 14.98 4.81 14.59
N GLN A 114 15.89 5.74 14.84
CA GLN A 114 15.59 6.96 15.62
C GLN A 114 14.57 7.84 14.90
N HIS A 115 14.73 8.04 13.59
CA HIS A 115 13.79 8.81 12.79
C HIS A 115 12.41 8.14 12.76
N ILE A 116 12.34 6.83 12.52
CA ILE A 116 11.08 6.05 12.51
C ILE A 116 10.34 6.14 13.85
N SER A 117 11.06 6.12 14.97
CA SER A 117 10.46 6.25 16.31
C SER A 117 9.93 7.66 16.59
N ALA A 118 10.47 8.66 15.89
CA ALA A 118 10.07 10.06 16.00
C ALA A 118 8.95 10.46 15.02
N LEU A 119 8.73 9.68 13.95
CA LEU A 119 7.71 9.96 12.92
C LEU A 119 6.31 10.19 13.50
N ASP A 120 5.91 9.39 14.49
CA ASP A 120 4.57 9.49 15.11
C ASP A 120 4.42 10.68 16.06
N LYS A 121 5.53 11.31 16.46
CA LYS A 121 5.55 12.40 17.46
C LYS A 121 5.56 13.78 16.82
N HIS A 122 5.96 13.88 15.56
CA HIS A 122 6.16 15.15 14.88
C HIS A 122 5.02 15.49 13.92
N GLY A 123 4.07 16.32 14.36
CA GLY A 123 3.10 16.99 13.50
C GLY A 123 3.69 18.17 12.70
N LYS A 124 4.99 18.15 12.43
CA LYS A 124 5.68 19.25 11.74
C LYS A 124 5.37 19.18 10.25
N LEU A 125 4.93 20.29 9.68
CA LEU A 125 4.81 20.46 8.23
C LEU A 125 6.19 20.54 7.59
N TYR A 126 6.37 19.77 6.53
CA TYR A 126 7.56 19.80 5.69
C TYR A 126 7.24 20.58 4.42
N ARG A 127 8.27 21.16 3.80
CA ARG A 127 8.12 21.96 2.58
C ARG A 127 8.79 21.23 1.43
N ALA A 128 8.04 21.01 0.37
CA ALA A 128 8.56 20.49 -0.88
C ALA A 128 9.34 21.59 -1.64
N TYR A 129 10.09 21.19 -2.66
CA TYR A 129 10.91 22.11 -3.46
C TYR A 129 10.08 23.17 -4.19
N ASP A 130 8.87 22.83 -4.62
CA ASP A 130 7.89 23.75 -5.22
C ASP A 130 7.29 24.76 -4.22
N GLY A 131 7.65 24.65 -2.94
CA GLY A 131 7.18 25.51 -1.87
C GLY A 131 5.89 25.03 -1.20
N THR A 132 5.28 23.94 -1.67
CA THR A 132 4.08 23.36 -1.07
C THR A 132 4.40 22.71 0.28
N THR A 133 3.53 22.93 1.27
CA THR A 133 3.66 22.32 2.58
C THR A 133 2.86 21.02 2.65
N TYR A 134 3.45 19.97 3.20
CA TYR A 134 2.80 18.67 3.35
C TYR A 134 3.22 17.98 4.65
N LEU A 135 2.42 17.01 5.09
CA LEU A 135 2.79 16.09 6.17
C LEU A 135 3.26 14.77 5.55
N PRO A 136 4.43 14.24 5.94
CA PRO A 136 4.86 12.90 5.55
C PRO A 136 3.77 11.86 5.88
N GLY A 137 3.50 10.97 4.94
CA GLY A 137 2.38 10.02 5.03
C GLY A 137 1.06 10.58 4.48
N ILE A 138 0.77 11.87 4.68
CA ILE A 138 -0.43 12.55 4.16
C ILE A 138 -0.08 13.28 2.86
N VAL A 139 0.28 12.50 1.85
CA VAL A 139 0.73 12.96 0.53
C VAL A 139 -0.22 12.43 -0.54
N GLY A 140 -0.56 13.23 -1.55
CA GLY A 140 -1.46 12.77 -2.62
C GLY A 140 -0.87 11.64 -3.44
N LEU A 141 -1.67 10.64 -3.81
CA LEU A 141 -1.29 9.64 -4.82
C LEU A 141 -1.90 10.02 -6.18
N ASN A 142 -1.09 9.98 -7.24
CA ASN A 142 -1.56 10.33 -8.57
C ASN A 142 -2.66 9.36 -9.04
N ASN A 143 -3.79 9.93 -9.48
CA ASN A 143 -4.80 9.17 -10.20
C ASN A 143 -4.39 9.09 -11.67
N ILE A 144 -4.03 7.89 -12.13
CA ILE A 144 -3.56 7.67 -13.50
C ILE A 144 -4.76 7.53 -14.43
N LYS A 145 -5.79 6.79 -14.00
CA LYS A 145 -7.09 6.64 -14.67
C LYS A 145 -8.18 6.31 -13.65
N ALA A 146 -8.27 5.04 -13.26
CA ALA A 146 -9.31 4.50 -12.38
C ALA A 146 -8.69 3.64 -11.27
N ASN A 147 -7.60 4.13 -10.67
CA ASN A 147 -6.80 3.44 -9.64
C ASN A 147 -7.09 3.95 -8.21
N ASP A 148 -8.15 4.74 -8.04
CA ASP A 148 -8.56 5.33 -6.77
C ASP A 148 -8.82 4.28 -5.68
N TYR A 149 -9.44 3.15 -6.02
CA TYR A 149 -9.65 2.02 -5.11
C TYR A 149 -8.34 1.52 -4.49
N ALA A 150 -7.27 1.47 -5.28
CA ALA A 150 -5.95 1.05 -4.80
C ALA A 150 -5.27 2.16 -4.01
N ASN A 151 -5.37 3.42 -4.46
CA ASN A 151 -4.79 4.56 -3.76
C ASN A 151 -5.34 4.70 -2.33
N VAL A 152 -6.65 4.56 -2.14
CA VAL A 152 -7.29 4.62 -0.82
C VAL A 152 -6.76 3.52 0.10
N VAL A 153 -6.64 2.28 -0.41
CA VAL A 153 -6.12 1.15 0.36
C VAL A 153 -4.64 1.33 0.70
N LEU A 154 -3.82 1.76 -0.25
CA LEU A 154 -2.40 2.00 -0.04
C LEU A 154 -2.17 3.11 1.00
N GLN A 155 -2.98 4.16 0.98
CA GLN A 155 -2.96 5.22 1.99
C GLN A 155 -3.42 4.72 3.37
N ALA A 156 -4.50 3.94 3.41
CA ALA A 156 -4.97 3.37 4.68
C ALA A 156 -3.89 2.49 5.32
N LEU A 157 -3.16 1.71 4.52
CA LEU A 157 -2.05 0.88 5.00
C LEU A 157 -0.79 1.70 5.32
N SER A 158 -0.60 2.86 4.67
CA SER A 158 0.57 3.71 4.89
C SER A 158 0.58 4.33 6.29
N ASN A 159 -0.60 4.64 6.80
CA ASN A 159 -0.82 5.23 8.13
C ASN A 159 -0.90 4.19 9.26
N VAL A 160 -0.60 2.92 9.01
CA VAL A 160 -0.52 1.88 10.05
C VAL A 160 0.93 1.77 10.55
N PRO A 161 1.28 2.30 11.74
CA PRO A 161 2.66 2.38 12.23
C PRO A 161 3.46 1.08 12.20
N PRO A 162 2.98 -0.10 12.67
CA PRO A 162 3.79 -1.31 12.64
C PRO A 162 4.08 -1.79 11.21
N LEU A 163 3.12 -1.64 10.30
CA LEU A 163 3.29 -2.00 8.89
C LEU A 163 4.24 -1.01 8.23
N ARG A 164 4.01 0.29 8.42
CA ARG A 164 4.86 1.37 7.92
C ARG A 164 6.29 1.19 8.34
N ASN A 165 6.57 1.08 9.63
CA ASN A 165 7.92 0.99 10.18
C ASN A 165 8.67 -0.21 9.61
N TYR A 166 7.97 -1.33 9.39
CA TYR A 166 8.56 -2.51 8.74
C TYR A 166 9.01 -2.23 7.30
N PHE A 167 8.19 -1.53 6.52
CA PHE A 167 8.45 -1.25 5.10
C PHE A 167 9.36 -0.03 4.84
N LEU A 168 9.55 0.85 5.84
CA LEU A 168 10.51 1.95 5.76
C LEU A 168 11.97 1.46 5.80
N GLU A 169 12.24 0.32 6.43
CA GLU A 169 13.56 -0.32 6.47
C GLU A 169 13.63 -1.48 5.46
N GLU A 170 14.40 -1.30 4.38
CA GLU A 170 14.55 -2.34 3.34
C GLU A 170 15.17 -3.64 3.88
N GLU A 171 16.02 -3.54 4.89
CA GLU A 171 16.71 -4.66 5.53
C GLU A 171 15.74 -5.69 6.13
N ASN A 172 14.56 -5.24 6.58
CA ASN A 172 13.55 -6.08 7.22
C ASN A 172 12.99 -7.17 6.31
N TYR A 173 12.98 -6.93 5.00
CA TYR A 173 12.39 -7.86 4.02
C TYR A 173 13.36 -8.29 2.92
N ARG A 174 14.49 -7.61 2.72
CA ARG A 174 15.48 -7.93 1.68
C ARG A 174 16.13 -9.32 1.86
N SER A 175 16.30 -9.77 3.09
CA SER A 175 16.96 -11.03 3.46
C SER A 175 16.03 -12.26 3.38
N ILE A 176 14.74 -12.06 3.08
CA ILE A 176 13.76 -13.15 2.97
C ILE A 176 14.14 -14.06 1.80
N ARG A 177 14.20 -15.37 2.06
CA ARG A 177 14.47 -16.40 1.04
C ARG A 177 13.28 -16.49 0.09
N ARG A 178 13.58 -16.52 -1.20
CA ARG A 178 12.59 -16.45 -2.28
C ARG A 178 12.66 -17.69 -3.17
N PRO A 179 11.52 -18.22 -3.63
CA PRO A 179 11.52 -19.20 -4.71
C PRO A 179 12.07 -18.56 -6.01
N PRO A 180 12.77 -19.33 -6.85
CA PRO A 180 13.15 -18.86 -8.18
C PRO A 180 11.88 -18.55 -9.00
N GLY A 181 11.83 -17.38 -9.63
CA GLY A 181 10.69 -16.92 -10.44
C GLY A 181 9.50 -16.33 -9.65
N ASP A 182 9.66 -16.08 -8.35
CA ASP A 182 8.60 -15.49 -7.54
C ASP A 182 8.36 -14.00 -7.89
N ILE A 183 7.28 -13.75 -8.62
CA ILE A 183 6.81 -12.41 -8.97
C ILE A 183 6.14 -11.69 -7.79
N MET A 184 5.64 -12.41 -6.78
CA MET A 184 4.88 -11.80 -5.66
C MET A 184 5.77 -10.91 -4.80
N PHE A 185 7.06 -11.25 -4.68
CA PHE A 185 8.00 -10.44 -3.91
C PHE A 185 8.19 -9.02 -4.49
N LEU A 186 7.92 -8.82 -5.79
CA LEU A 186 7.91 -7.49 -6.39
C LEU A 186 6.91 -6.57 -5.68
N LEU A 187 5.77 -7.09 -5.21
CA LEU A 187 4.80 -6.31 -4.42
C LEU A 187 5.43 -5.79 -3.14
N VAL A 188 6.18 -6.63 -2.42
CA VAL A 188 6.84 -6.25 -1.16
C VAL A 188 7.86 -5.15 -1.41
N GLN A 189 8.67 -5.30 -2.46
CA GLN A 189 9.69 -4.31 -2.82
C GLN A 189 9.06 -2.97 -3.24
N ARG A 190 8.10 -2.99 -4.16
CA ARG A 190 7.44 -1.78 -4.66
C ARG A 190 6.57 -1.12 -3.61
N PHE A 191 5.94 -1.88 -2.73
CA PHE A 191 5.22 -1.34 -1.59
C PHE A 191 6.18 -0.64 -0.62
N GLY A 192 7.33 -1.25 -0.30
CA GLY A 192 8.36 -0.60 0.51
C GLY A 192 8.96 0.66 -0.13
N GLU A 193 9.16 0.66 -1.46
CA GLU A 193 9.55 1.88 -2.19
C GLU A 193 8.48 2.98 -2.08
N LEU A 194 7.21 2.64 -2.31
CA LEU A 194 6.10 3.58 -2.21
C LEU A 194 5.98 4.16 -0.78
N MET A 195 6.06 3.29 0.23
CA MET A 195 6.00 3.68 1.65
C MET A 195 7.09 4.70 2.01
N ARG A 196 8.32 4.45 1.57
CA ARG A 196 9.45 5.35 1.78
C ARG A 196 9.27 6.70 1.09
N LYS A 197 8.64 6.72 -0.09
CA LYS A 197 8.33 7.96 -0.83
C LYS A 197 7.19 8.75 -0.22
N LEU A 198 6.13 8.08 0.24
CA LEU A 198 5.01 8.72 0.94
C LEU A 198 5.44 9.38 2.24
N TRP A 199 6.32 8.72 2.99
CA TRP A 199 6.84 9.21 4.27
C TRP A 199 8.14 10.01 4.13
N ASN A 200 8.52 10.40 2.90
CA ASN A 200 9.73 11.20 2.68
C ASN A 200 9.51 12.66 3.16
N PRO A 201 10.30 13.15 4.14
CA PRO A 201 10.23 14.54 4.60
C PRO A 201 10.87 15.57 3.65
N ARG A 202 11.56 15.13 2.60
CA ARG A 202 12.29 15.98 1.65
C ARG A 202 11.86 15.73 0.20
N ASN A 203 10.57 15.57 -0.06
CA ASN A 203 10.07 15.37 -1.43
C ASN A 203 10.19 16.66 -2.25
N PHE A 204 10.38 16.52 -3.56
CA PHE A 204 10.35 17.65 -4.48
C PHE A 204 8.92 18.13 -4.78
N LYS A 205 7.93 17.24 -4.65
CA LYS A 205 6.51 17.49 -4.93
C LYS A 205 5.67 16.95 -3.77
N ALA A 206 4.56 17.60 -3.43
CA ALA A 206 3.61 17.12 -2.42
C ALA A 206 2.64 16.01 -2.94
N HIS A 207 3.07 15.24 -3.94
CA HIS A 207 2.36 14.07 -4.45
C HIS A 207 3.36 13.01 -4.92
N VAL A 208 2.95 11.74 -4.92
CA VAL A 208 3.75 10.60 -5.35
C VAL A 208 2.96 9.77 -6.35
N SER A 209 3.58 9.36 -7.45
CA SER A 209 2.96 8.48 -8.42
C SER A 209 3.08 7.02 -8.00
N PRO A 210 1.96 6.29 -7.78
CA PRO A 210 1.99 4.87 -7.42
C PRO A 210 2.19 3.96 -8.65
N HIS A 211 2.65 4.48 -9.80
CA HIS A 211 2.69 3.73 -11.06
C HIS A 211 3.42 2.38 -10.94
N GLU A 212 4.65 2.37 -10.44
CA GLU A 212 5.46 1.15 -10.26
C GLU A 212 4.76 0.13 -9.34
N MET A 213 4.14 0.62 -8.27
CA MET A 213 3.39 -0.23 -7.34
C MET A 213 2.18 -0.86 -8.04
N LEU A 214 1.46 -0.08 -8.82
CA LEU A 214 0.30 -0.56 -9.56
C LEU A 214 0.68 -1.52 -10.68
N GLN A 215 1.81 -1.33 -11.36
CA GLN A 215 2.31 -2.30 -12.33
C GLN A 215 2.63 -3.65 -11.65
N ALA A 216 3.26 -3.61 -10.46
CA ALA A 216 3.49 -4.82 -9.67
C ALA A 216 2.16 -5.48 -9.27
N VAL A 217 1.15 -4.70 -8.89
CA VAL A 217 -0.22 -5.19 -8.61
C VAL A 217 -0.85 -5.86 -9.82
N VAL A 218 -0.81 -5.24 -10.99
CA VAL A 218 -1.37 -5.79 -12.24
C VAL A 218 -0.70 -7.11 -12.58
N LEU A 219 0.63 -7.17 -12.49
CA LEU A 219 1.41 -8.37 -12.79
C LEU A 219 1.09 -9.50 -11.81
N CYS A 220 1.11 -9.22 -10.50
CA CYS A 220 0.92 -10.22 -9.46
C CYS A 220 -0.54 -10.68 -9.36
N SER A 221 -1.49 -9.80 -9.63
CA SER A 221 -2.91 -10.15 -9.67
C SER A 221 -3.33 -10.79 -11.00
N LYS A 222 -2.39 -11.05 -11.93
CA LYS A 222 -2.69 -11.60 -13.26
C LYS A 222 -3.78 -10.80 -13.99
N LYS A 223 -3.69 -9.46 -13.94
CA LYS A 223 -4.64 -8.50 -14.53
C LYS A 223 -6.04 -8.48 -13.91
N THR A 224 -6.23 -9.03 -12.71
CA THR A 224 -7.50 -8.85 -11.96
C THR A 224 -7.69 -7.39 -11.54
N PHE A 225 -6.65 -6.76 -10.98
CA PHE A 225 -6.67 -5.36 -10.57
C PHE A 225 -5.91 -4.52 -11.59
N GLN A 226 -6.65 -3.87 -12.50
CA GLN A 226 -6.09 -3.06 -13.58
C GLN A 226 -6.01 -1.58 -13.19
N ILE A 227 -5.12 -0.83 -13.84
CA ILE A 227 -5.00 0.63 -13.67
C ILE A 227 -6.11 1.36 -14.45
N THR A 228 -6.52 0.78 -15.57
CA THR A 228 -7.49 1.35 -16.51
C THR A 228 -8.94 1.07 -16.13
N LYS A 229 -9.19 0.06 -15.29
CA LYS A 229 -10.52 -0.37 -14.85
C LYS A 229 -10.59 -0.34 -13.33
N GLN A 230 -11.59 0.35 -12.80
CA GLN A 230 -11.84 0.44 -11.37
C GLN A 230 -12.19 -0.94 -10.79
N GLY A 231 -11.55 -1.30 -9.70
CA GLY A 231 -11.86 -2.47 -8.88
C GLY A 231 -12.57 -2.09 -7.58
N ASP A 232 -13.02 -3.09 -6.84
CA ASP A 232 -13.51 -2.90 -5.48
C ASP A 232 -12.33 -2.79 -4.49
N ALA A 233 -12.38 -1.80 -3.60
CA ALA A 233 -11.32 -1.54 -2.62
C ALA A 233 -11.20 -2.66 -1.57
N VAL A 234 -12.31 -3.30 -1.19
CA VAL A 234 -12.33 -4.42 -0.24
C VAL A 234 -11.73 -5.66 -0.87
N ASP A 235 -12.06 -5.95 -2.12
CA ASP A 235 -11.47 -7.07 -2.87
C ASP A 235 -9.96 -6.86 -3.05
N PHE A 236 -9.56 -5.64 -3.41
CA PHE A 236 -8.15 -5.28 -3.53
C PHE A 236 -7.42 -5.41 -2.19
N LEU A 237 -7.96 -4.86 -1.10
CA LEU A 237 -7.39 -4.98 0.24
C LEU A 237 -7.23 -6.45 0.66
N SER A 238 -8.27 -7.24 0.47
CA SER A 238 -8.29 -8.67 0.81
C SER A 238 -7.20 -9.43 0.06
N TRP A 239 -7.12 -9.25 -1.26
CA TRP A 239 -6.07 -9.85 -2.06
C TRP A 239 -4.69 -9.33 -1.66
N PHE A 240 -4.54 -8.02 -1.45
CA PHE A 240 -3.26 -7.38 -1.20
C PHE A 240 -2.64 -7.80 0.14
N LEU A 241 -3.43 -7.84 1.22
CA LEU A 241 -2.93 -8.31 2.52
C LEU A 241 -2.54 -9.79 2.48
N ASN A 242 -3.31 -10.63 1.80
CA ASN A 242 -2.99 -12.05 1.62
C ASN A 242 -1.75 -12.25 0.75
N ALA A 243 -1.60 -11.48 -0.33
CA ALA A 243 -0.44 -11.51 -1.21
C ALA A 243 0.83 -11.05 -0.47
N LEU A 244 0.75 -9.96 0.31
CA LEU A 244 1.86 -9.51 1.15
C LEU A 244 2.22 -10.55 2.22
N HIS A 245 1.23 -11.16 2.87
CA HIS A 245 1.47 -12.22 3.85
C HIS A 245 2.25 -13.39 3.23
N GLY A 246 1.81 -13.88 2.07
CA GLY A 246 2.48 -14.96 1.34
C GLY A 246 3.89 -14.58 0.88
N ALA A 247 4.05 -13.39 0.28
CA ALA A 247 5.33 -12.91 -0.26
C ALA A 247 6.39 -12.66 0.83
N LEU A 248 5.98 -12.34 2.05
CA LEU A 248 6.87 -12.19 3.21
C LEU A 248 7.27 -13.54 3.85
N GLY A 249 6.98 -14.66 3.19
CA GLY A 249 7.23 -16.01 3.72
C GLY A 249 6.27 -16.40 4.84
N GLY A 250 5.16 -15.67 4.97
CA GLY A 250 4.07 -16.01 5.86
C GLY A 250 3.37 -17.29 5.38
N THR A 251 3.14 -18.20 6.33
CA THR A 251 2.35 -19.41 6.10
C THR A 251 1.36 -19.54 7.24
N LYS A 252 0.43 -20.50 7.17
CA LYS A 252 -0.47 -20.81 8.29
C LYS A 252 0.28 -21.04 9.63
N LYS A 253 1.57 -21.42 9.59
CA LYS A 253 2.43 -21.63 10.77
C LYS A 253 3.43 -20.48 11.03
N LYS A 254 3.72 -19.64 10.03
CA LYS A 254 4.71 -18.54 10.16
C LYS A 254 4.01 -17.19 10.11
N THR A 255 4.16 -16.44 11.19
CA THR A 255 3.59 -15.10 11.30
C THR A 255 4.39 -14.09 10.46
N SER A 256 3.68 -13.21 9.77
CA SER A 256 4.24 -12.05 9.06
C SER A 256 3.91 -10.76 9.81
N ILE A 257 4.48 -9.63 9.38
CA ILE A 257 4.08 -8.31 9.93
C ILE A 257 2.58 -8.04 9.73
N VAL A 258 2.03 -8.45 8.58
CA VAL A 258 0.60 -8.32 8.26
C VAL A 258 -0.24 -9.08 9.29
N THR A 259 0.20 -10.30 9.61
CA THR A 259 -0.44 -11.16 10.62
C THR A 259 -0.35 -10.54 12.02
N LYS A 260 0.81 -10.02 12.40
CA LYS A 260 1.00 -9.38 13.71
C LYS A 260 0.19 -8.09 13.87
N ALA A 261 0.00 -7.33 12.79
CA ALA A 261 -0.71 -6.07 12.81
C ALA A 261 -2.24 -6.24 12.75
N PHE A 262 -2.73 -7.10 11.85
CA PHE A 262 -4.16 -7.16 11.49
C PHE A 262 -4.85 -8.48 11.81
N GLN A 263 -4.13 -9.56 12.14
CA GLN A 263 -4.79 -10.85 12.35
C GLN A 263 -5.45 -10.93 13.73
N GLY A 264 -6.77 -11.09 13.73
CA GLY A 264 -7.56 -11.51 14.88
C GLY A 264 -8.03 -12.96 14.75
N THR A 265 -8.63 -13.48 15.82
CA THR A 265 -9.31 -14.79 15.82
C THR A 265 -10.77 -14.63 16.22
N MET A 266 -11.63 -15.39 15.56
CA MET A 266 -13.06 -15.47 15.87
C MET A 266 -13.51 -16.93 15.89
N ARG A 267 -14.47 -17.23 16.77
CA ARG A 267 -15.24 -18.46 16.74
C ARG A 267 -16.49 -18.24 15.90
N ILE A 268 -16.69 -19.12 14.94
CA ILE A 268 -17.88 -19.18 14.12
C ILE A 268 -18.63 -20.40 14.61
N PHE A 269 -19.83 -20.19 15.16
CA PHE A 269 -20.71 -21.31 15.43
C PHE A 269 -21.73 -21.39 14.30
N SER A 270 -21.84 -22.56 13.69
CA SER A 270 -22.69 -22.82 12.54
C SER A 270 -23.69 -23.90 12.91
N LYS A 271 -24.97 -23.59 12.81
CA LYS A 271 -26.08 -24.50 13.03
C LYS A 271 -26.82 -24.67 11.71
N LYS A 272 -26.93 -25.91 11.20
CA LYS A 272 -27.73 -26.20 10.02
C LYS A 272 -29.21 -26.10 10.38
N LEU A 273 -30.02 -25.51 9.51
CA LEU A 273 -31.47 -25.45 9.67
C LEU A 273 -32.13 -26.52 8.80
N PRO A 274 -33.12 -27.27 9.35
CA PRO A 274 -33.97 -28.15 8.56
C PRO A 274 -34.68 -27.39 7.43
N HIS A 275 -35.07 -28.11 6.38
CA HIS A 275 -35.78 -27.52 5.26
C HIS A 275 -37.11 -26.89 5.75
N PRO A 276 -37.44 -25.64 5.34
CA PRO A 276 -38.62 -24.94 5.83
C PRO A 276 -39.94 -25.65 5.52
N ASP A 277 -39.98 -26.47 4.47
CA ASP A 277 -41.20 -27.17 4.02
C ASP A 277 -41.47 -28.51 4.73
N LEU A 278 -40.58 -28.96 5.64
CA LEU A 278 -40.79 -30.20 6.38
C LEU A 278 -41.86 -30.05 7.50
N PRO A 279 -42.63 -31.09 7.81
CA PRO A 279 -43.58 -31.10 8.93
C PRO A 279 -42.86 -30.91 10.28
N ALA A 280 -43.59 -30.41 11.28
CA ALA A 280 -43.02 -30.03 12.58
C ALA A 280 -42.37 -31.21 13.32
N GLU A 281 -42.98 -32.39 13.31
CA GLU A 281 -42.41 -33.61 13.92
C GLU A 281 -41.09 -34.02 13.27
N GLU A 282 -41.00 -33.98 11.94
CA GLU A 282 -39.75 -34.30 11.24
C GLU A 282 -38.67 -33.25 11.50
N LYS A 283 -39.04 -31.96 11.63
CA LYS A 283 -38.09 -30.89 12.00
C LYS A 283 -37.51 -31.12 13.39
N GLU A 284 -38.34 -31.48 14.36
CA GLU A 284 -37.90 -31.76 15.73
C GLU A 284 -37.01 -33.00 15.80
N ALA A 285 -37.37 -34.06 15.06
CA ALA A 285 -36.53 -35.25 14.93
C ALA A 285 -35.16 -34.94 14.30
N LEU A 286 -35.14 -34.12 13.24
CA LEU A 286 -33.89 -33.71 12.57
C LEU A 286 -33.01 -32.84 13.48
N LEU A 287 -33.60 -31.95 14.29
CA LEU A 287 -32.85 -31.11 15.24
C LEU A 287 -32.12 -31.90 16.33
N GLN A 288 -32.55 -33.14 16.62
CA GLN A 288 -31.85 -34.03 17.55
C GLN A 288 -30.62 -34.71 16.92
N THR A 289 -30.56 -34.77 15.59
CA THR A 289 -29.42 -35.34 14.86
C THR A 289 -28.18 -34.46 15.01
N GLU A 290 -26.99 -35.06 15.15
CA GLU A 290 -25.70 -34.35 15.27
C GLU A 290 -25.42 -33.37 14.12
N GLU A 291 -25.99 -33.60 12.94
CA GLU A 291 -25.85 -32.72 11.77
C GLU A 291 -26.50 -31.34 11.95
N TYR A 292 -27.56 -31.25 12.74
CA TYR A 292 -28.30 -30.01 13.02
C TYR A 292 -27.91 -29.37 14.36
N GLN A 293 -26.94 -29.98 15.06
CA GLN A 293 -26.33 -29.38 16.24
C GLN A 293 -25.34 -28.28 15.85
N GLU A 294 -25.01 -27.46 16.84
CA GLU A 294 -24.11 -26.33 16.66
C GLU A 294 -22.66 -26.80 16.53
N GLN A 295 -22.03 -26.52 15.39
CA GLN A 295 -20.62 -26.79 15.15
C GLN A 295 -19.80 -25.54 15.41
N MET A 296 -18.78 -25.65 16.28
CA MET A 296 -17.83 -24.57 16.54
C MET A 296 -16.60 -24.70 15.65
N LEU A 297 -16.30 -23.65 14.89
CA LEU A 297 -15.09 -23.54 14.09
C LEU A 297 -14.31 -22.29 14.51
N GLU A 298 -13.05 -22.45 14.89
CA GLU A 298 -12.15 -21.33 15.13
C GLU A 298 -11.46 -20.91 13.84
N SER A 299 -11.52 -19.62 13.52
CA SER A 299 -10.97 -19.06 12.29
C SER A 299 -10.24 -17.74 12.55
N THR A 300 -9.27 -17.43 11.70
CA THR A 300 -8.54 -16.16 11.73
C THR A 300 -9.10 -15.18 10.71
N PHE A 301 -9.08 -13.89 11.02
CA PHE A 301 -9.49 -12.84 10.09
C PHE A 301 -8.45 -11.71 10.03
N LEU A 302 -8.38 -11.05 8.87
CA LEU A 302 -7.57 -9.83 8.67
C LEU A 302 -8.40 -8.54 8.71
N TYR A 303 -9.70 -8.67 8.42
CA TYR A 303 -10.67 -7.60 8.46
C TYR A 303 -12.04 -8.19 8.82
N LEU A 304 -12.92 -7.37 9.39
CA LEU A 304 -14.29 -7.75 9.69
C LEU A 304 -15.24 -7.14 8.66
N THR A 305 -16.01 -7.99 8.00
CA THR A 305 -17.05 -7.55 7.07
C THR A 305 -18.31 -7.21 7.84
N LEU A 306 -18.65 -5.92 7.84
CA LEU A 306 -19.85 -5.38 8.48
C LEU A 306 -20.96 -5.29 7.44
N ASP A 307 -22.06 -6.00 7.68
CA ASP A 307 -23.22 -5.95 6.81
C ASP A 307 -24.13 -4.81 7.25
N LEU A 308 -24.48 -3.94 6.31
CA LEU A 308 -25.47 -2.89 6.56
C LEU A 308 -26.87 -3.49 6.48
N PRO A 309 -27.82 -3.02 7.30
CA PRO A 309 -29.22 -3.33 7.09
C PRO A 309 -29.66 -2.80 5.73
N THR A 310 -30.62 -3.48 5.10
CA THR A 310 -31.21 -3.03 3.83
C THR A 310 -31.79 -1.63 4.00
N ALA A 311 -31.55 -0.76 3.02
CA ALA A 311 -32.13 0.57 3.05
C ALA A 311 -33.67 0.46 3.16
N PRO A 312 -34.32 1.20 4.07
CA PRO A 312 -35.76 1.17 4.18
C PRO A 312 -36.37 1.64 2.85
N LEU A 313 -37.31 0.83 2.33
CA LEU A 313 -38.00 1.10 1.06
C LEU A 313 -38.92 2.34 1.14
N TYR A 314 -39.31 2.73 2.35
CA TYR A 314 -40.23 3.82 2.64
C TYR A 314 -39.56 4.87 3.54
N LYS A 315 -39.93 6.13 3.35
CA LYS A 315 -39.47 7.23 4.20
C LYS A 315 -40.23 7.19 5.52
N ASP A 316 -39.53 7.23 6.64
CA ASP A 316 -40.17 7.50 7.94
C ASP A 316 -40.60 8.97 8.00
N GLU A 317 -41.83 9.24 8.47
CA GLU A 317 -42.36 10.60 8.64
C GLU A 317 -41.54 11.47 9.62
N LYS A 318 -40.64 10.84 10.40
CA LYS A 318 -39.91 11.46 11.51
C LYS A 318 -38.50 11.95 11.17
N GLU A 319 -37.91 11.53 10.05
CA GLU A 319 -36.59 12.01 9.63
C GLU A 319 -36.65 12.74 8.30
N GLN A 320 -36.45 14.07 8.34
CA GLN A 320 -36.28 14.90 7.14
C GLN A 320 -34.99 14.59 6.34
N LEU A 321 -34.19 13.62 6.80
CA LEU A 321 -32.97 13.16 6.14
C LEU A 321 -33.30 12.00 5.19
N ILE A 322 -33.01 12.21 3.90
CA ILE A 322 -33.21 11.21 2.83
C ILE A 322 -32.30 9.97 3.02
N ILE A 323 -31.27 10.06 3.86
CA ILE A 323 -30.21 9.04 3.98
C ILE A 323 -30.32 8.32 5.34
N PRO A 324 -30.52 6.99 5.36
CA PRO A 324 -30.63 6.23 6.60
C PRO A 324 -29.31 6.24 7.39
N GLN A 325 -29.39 6.23 8.72
CA GLN A 325 -28.23 6.22 9.60
C GLN A 325 -28.27 5.04 10.56
N VAL A 326 -27.11 4.41 10.80
CA VAL A 326 -26.98 3.26 11.71
C VAL A 326 -25.73 3.42 12.58
N PRO A 327 -25.83 3.28 13.91
CA PRO A 327 -24.66 3.24 14.79
C PRO A 327 -23.73 2.05 14.48
N LEU A 328 -22.42 2.26 14.57
CA LEU A 328 -21.42 1.20 14.38
C LEU A 328 -21.64 0.00 15.32
N PHE A 329 -22.07 0.25 16.56
CA PHE A 329 -22.35 -0.80 17.55
C PHE A 329 -23.42 -1.79 17.07
N ASN A 330 -24.44 -1.31 16.35
CA ASN A 330 -25.52 -2.17 15.85
C ASN A 330 -25.02 -3.16 14.79
N ILE A 331 -24.12 -2.72 13.92
CA ILE A 331 -23.52 -3.61 12.90
C ILE A 331 -22.40 -4.49 13.49
N LEU A 332 -21.78 -4.07 14.59
CA LEU A 332 -20.84 -4.89 15.36
C LEU A 332 -21.52 -5.96 16.22
N ALA A 333 -22.81 -5.79 16.53
CA ALA A 333 -23.60 -6.79 17.25
C ALA A 333 -23.56 -8.17 16.57
N LYS A 334 -23.28 -8.23 15.26
CA LYS A 334 -22.99 -9.49 14.55
C LYS A 334 -21.92 -10.37 15.20
N PHE A 335 -20.95 -9.78 15.91
CA PHE A 335 -19.78 -10.47 16.46
C PHE A 335 -19.80 -10.65 17.99
N ASN A 336 -20.95 -10.42 18.64
CA ASN A 336 -21.13 -10.54 20.09
C ASN A 336 -21.35 -11.98 20.58
N GLY A 337 -21.49 -12.96 19.68
CA GLY A 337 -21.82 -14.36 20.01
C GLY A 337 -23.30 -14.63 20.30
N ILE A 338 -24.16 -13.61 20.26
CA ILE A 338 -25.61 -13.69 20.53
C ILE A 338 -26.39 -13.56 19.22
N THR A 339 -25.99 -12.64 18.34
CA THR A 339 -26.72 -12.37 17.10
C THR A 339 -26.51 -13.49 16.10
N GLU A 340 -27.60 -14.17 15.73
CA GLU A 340 -27.60 -15.21 14.72
C GLU A 340 -27.88 -14.61 13.34
N LYS A 341 -27.12 -15.04 12.34
CA LYS A 341 -27.31 -14.60 10.96
C LYS A 341 -27.62 -15.79 10.07
N GLU A 342 -28.71 -15.68 9.30
CA GLU A 342 -29.06 -16.66 8.28
C GLU A 342 -28.14 -16.57 7.07
N TYR A 343 -27.58 -17.71 6.67
CA TYR A 343 -26.86 -17.93 5.44
C TYR A 343 -27.59 -18.98 4.62
N LYS A 344 -28.15 -18.57 3.48
CA LYS A 344 -28.86 -19.45 2.55
C LYS A 344 -27.93 -19.84 1.42
N THR A 345 -27.68 -21.13 1.25
CA THR A 345 -27.04 -21.70 0.05
C THR A 345 -28.11 -22.37 -0.82
N TYR A 346 -27.74 -22.85 -2.01
CA TYR A 346 -28.68 -23.43 -2.98
C TYR A 346 -29.56 -24.59 -2.43
N LYS A 347 -29.13 -25.29 -1.38
CA LYS A 347 -29.85 -26.44 -0.79
C LYS A 347 -30.01 -26.39 0.73
N GLU A 348 -29.32 -25.49 1.41
CA GLU A 348 -29.14 -25.56 2.86
C GLU A 348 -29.17 -24.17 3.47
N ASN A 349 -29.84 -24.06 4.62
CA ASN A 349 -29.88 -22.84 5.41
C ASN A 349 -29.01 -23.06 6.66
N PHE A 350 -28.17 -22.08 6.99
CA PHE A 350 -27.32 -22.11 8.17
C PHE A 350 -27.60 -20.89 9.02
N LEU A 351 -27.75 -21.06 10.33
CA LEU A 351 -27.62 -19.99 11.30
C LEU A 351 -26.17 -19.93 11.74
N LYS A 352 -25.52 -18.79 11.50
CA LYS A 352 -24.15 -18.55 11.95
C LYS A 352 -24.14 -17.44 13.00
N ARG A 353 -23.52 -17.72 14.14
CA ARG A 353 -23.15 -16.71 15.13
C ARG A 353 -21.64 -16.55 15.15
N PHE A 354 -21.18 -15.32 15.35
CA PHE A 354 -19.75 -14.99 15.36
C PHE A 354 -19.38 -14.43 16.72
N GLN A 355 -18.26 -14.87 17.26
CA GLN A 355 -17.72 -14.40 18.53
C GLN A 355 -16.24 -14.07 18.38
N LEU A 356 -15.84 -12.84 18.68
CA LEU A 356 -14.42 -12.44 18.66
C LEU A 356 -13.71 -13.04 19.87
N THR A 357 -12.61 -13.77 19.65
CA THR A 357 -11.79 -14.32 20.73
C THR A 357 -10.53 -13.50 20.96
N LYS A 358 -9.89 -13.05 19.89
CA LYS A 358 -8.69 -12.20 19.96
C LYS A 358 -8.80 -11.06 18.98
N LEU A 359 -8.60 -9.85 19.49
CA LEU A 359 -8.54 -8.64 18.68
C LEU A 359 -7.12 -8.35 18.21
N PRO A 360 -6.93 -7.92 16.95
CA PRO A 360 -5.66 -7.45 16.45
C PRO A 360 -5.33 -6.05 17.02
N PRO A 361 -4.05 -5.65 17.04
CA PRO A 361 -3.67 -4.28 17.38
C PRO A 361 -4.28 -3.23 16.45
N TYR A 362 -4.47 -3.56 15.16
CA TYR A 362 -5.14 -2.72 14.18
C TYR A 362 -6.31 -3.51 13.57
N LEU A 363 -7.53 -3.03 13.83
CA LEU A 363 -8.75 -3.67 13.34
C LEU A 363 -9.27 -2.95 12.10
N ILE A 364 -9.50 -3.71 11.04
CA ILE A 364 -10.06 -3.18 9.79
C ILE A 364 -11.54 -3.55 9.69
N PHE A 365 -12.38 -2.55 9.47
CA PHE A 365 -13.80 -2.73 9.18
C PHE A 365 -14.08 -2.52 7.68
N CYS A 366 -14.53 -3.58 7.02
CA CYS A 366 -15.00 -3.53 5.63
C CYS A 366 -16.52 -3.47 5.62
N ILE A 367 -17.08 -2.26 5.50
CA ILE A 367 -18.53 -2.08 5.45
C ILE A 367 -19.03 -2.45 4.06
N LYS A 368 -19.84 -3.51 3.97
CA LYS A 368 -20.38 -4.01 2.72
C LYS A 368 -21.48 -3.09 2.21
N ARG A 369 -21.12 -2.20 1.28
CA ARG A 369 -22.04 -1.24 0.66
C ARG A 369 -22.61 -1.70 -0.66
N PHE A 370 -21.92 -2.56 -1.39
CA PHE A 370 -22.36 -3.00 -2.71
C PHE A 370 -22.97 -4.40 -2.62
N THR A 371 -24.21 -4.52 -3.08
CA THR A 371 -24.93 -5.79 -3.18
C THR A 371 -25.43 -5.95 -4.60
N LYS A 372 -25.18 -7.12 -5.20
CA LYS A 372 -25.66 -7.43 -6.54
C LYS A 372 -27.07 -7.99 -6.43
N ASN A 373 -28.04 -7.24 -6.94
CA ASN A 373 -29.40 -7.74 -7.12
C ASN A 373 -29.49 -8.45 -8.48
N ASN A 374 -30.68 -8.97 -8.82
CA ASN A 374 -30.89 -9.70 -10.08
C ASN A 374 -30.59 -8.86 -11.34
N PHE A 375 -30.65 -7.52 -11.23
CA PHE A 375 -30.55 -6.62 -12.38
C PHE A 375 -29.27 -5.77 -12.40
N PHE A 376 -28.88 -5.22 -11.26
CA PHE A 376 -27.73 -4.31 -11.16
C PHE A 376 -27.08 -4.40 -9.78
N VAL A 377 -25.91 -3.77 -9.65
CA VAL A 377 -25.24 -3.59 -8.36
C VAL A 377 -25.81 -2.37 -7.68
N GLU A 378 -26.45 -2.57 -6.54
CA GLU A 378 -27.02 -1.51 -5.73
C GLU A 378 -26.03 -1.10 -4.63
N LYS A 379 -25.91 0.21 -4.41
CA LYS A 379 -25.12 0.78 -3.32
C LYS A 379 -26.04 1.13 -2.17
N ASN A 380 -25.77 0.55 -1.01
CA ASN A 380 -26.42 0.92 0.25
C ASN A 380 -25.91 2.31 0.71
N PRO A 381 -26.79 3.35 0.72
CA PRO A 381 -26.40 4.71 1.06
C PRO A 381 -26.28 4.95 2.57
N THR A 382 -26.60 3.95 3.41
CA THR A 382 -26.67 4.10 4.88
C THR A 382 -25.38 4.67 5.46
N ILE A 383 -25.49 5.74 6.22
CA ILE A 383 -24.37 6.36 6.94
C ILE A 383 -24.15 5.57 8.22
N VAL A 384 -22.89 5.16 8.45
CA VAL A 384 -22.52 4.51 9.70
C VAL A 384 -21.98 5.57 10.64
N ASN A 385 -22.66 5.76 11.76
CA ASN A 385 -22.21 6.69 12.79
C ASN A 385 -21.21 5.97 13.69
N PHE A 386 -19.96 6.40 13.67
CA PHE A 386 -18.89 5.85 14.50
C PHE A 386 -18.13 6.96 15.25
N PRO A 387 -17.81 6.75 16.54
CA PRO A 387 -16.94 7.67 17.27
C PRO A 387 -15.50 7.60 16.77
N ILE A 388 -14.83 8.75 16.64
CA ILE A 388 -13.42 8.86 16.20
C ILE A 388 -12.45 8.40 17.31
N THR A 389 -12.89 8.48 18.56
CA THR A 389 -12.23 7.95 19.75
C THR A 389 -13.30 7.24 20.56
N ALA A 390 -13.16 5.92 20.70
CA ALA A 390 -14.13 5.08 21.40
C ALA A 390 -13.43 4.29 22.50
N GLN A 391 -14.09 4.16 23.65
CA GLN A 391 -13.69 3.26 24.72
C GLN A 391 -14.75 2.17 24.82
N GLU A 392 -14.39 0.93 24.53
CA GLU A 392 -15.29 -0.23 24.67
C GLU A 392 -14.60 -1.32 25.48
N SER A 393 -15.28 -1.83 26.51
CA SER A 393 -14.87 -3.01 27.27
C SER A 393 -13.41 -2.96 27.77
N GLY A 394 -12.96 -1.80 28.28
CA GLY A 394 -11.60 -1.59 28.77
C GLY A 394 -10.53 -1.42 27.68
N THR A 395 -10.91 -1.44 26.39
CA THR A 395 -9.99 -1.27 25.25
C THR A 395 -10.30 0.05 24.54
N ASN A 396 -9.27 0.89 24.37
CA ASN A 396 -9.39 2.17 23.67
C ASN A 396 -9.18 1.95 22.17
N PHE A 397 -10.23 2.14 21.38
CA PHE A 397 -10.15 2.18 19.92
C PHE A 397 -9.98 3.63 19.46
N ARG A 398 -8.95 3.88 18.67
CA ARG A 398 -8.77 5.16 17.97
C ARG A 398 -8.77 4.89 16.47
N THR A 399 -9.54 5.69 15.73
CA THR A 399 -9.46 5.65 14.28
C THR A 399 -8.07 6.10 13.85
N CYS A 400 -7.37 5.29 13.04
CA CYS A 400 -6.14 5.74 12.40
C CYS A 400 -6.49 6.88 11.45
N ARG A 401 -5.90 8.06 11.67
CA ARG A 401 -6.06 9.23 10.80
C ARG A 401 -5.03 9.23 9.70
#